data_AF-A0A8T6PAI6-F1
#
_entry.id   AF-A0A8T6PAI6-F1
#
_cell.length_a   1.000
_cell.length_b   1.000
_cell.length_c   1.000
_cell.angle_alpha   90.00
_cell.angle_beta   90.00
_cell.angle_gamma   90.00
#
_symmetry.space_group_name_H-M   'P 1'
#
loop_
_entity.id
_entity.type
_entity.pdbx_description
1 polymer ?
#
loop_
_entity_poly.entity_id
_entity_poly.type
_entity_poly.pdbx_seq_one_letter_code
_entity_poly.pdbx_strand_id
1 'polypeptide(L)'
;MKKSLLTSIGLTALATILVACASAATDDVIDLTEETVEEDAAMEGDSESDEAAGNDDEIMTSEEVPPHLRTVTRGWETDFTRHTVDYDEILSGGPPRDGIPSIDEPQFETIAESEAWLAGTEPVIVVEVEDDARAYPLSILTRHEIVNEEFNGVPLAVTFCPLCNSALVFDRRVNGEVYEFGVSGLLRGSDLIMYDRTTESLWQQFTGEGIVGFHAGDQLDFVASSLVSFDSFREAHPEGEVLSRETGIYPAGTYGVNPYVGYDDLSNNQPFLFRNMGEIDTRLPAMLRVAGVNVDGASIAYPYDLLAEELVIQDTFNGQNVVLFFAFGTNSALGAQRIANAEDVGAATVFDPNLNGQTLTFSPGDEDGRFVDAETGTTWNLLGQAIEGELEGEQLERLLSTDHFWFSWAAFFPETDIYSAN
;
A
#
# COMPACT_ATOMS: atom_id res chain seq x y z
N MET A 1 47.67 2.15 28.11
CA MET A 1 48.68 2.89 27.30
C MET A 1 49.28 1.97 26.24
N LYS A 2 49.24 2.39 24.96
CA LYS A 2 49.95 1.90 23.75
C LYS A 2 50.60 0.49 23.70
N LYS A 3 50.19 -0.30 22.71
CA LYS A 3 50.96 -1.22 21.81
C LYS A 3 49.96 -1.81 20.78
N SER A 4 50.29 -2.17 19.53
CA SER A 4 51.41 -1.80 18.63
C SER A 4 50.99 -2.10 17.18
N LEU A 5 51.60 -1.45 16.18
CA LEU A 5 51.27 -1.66 14.75
C LEU A 5 52.16 -2.70 14.02
N LEU A 6 51.75 -2.97 12.78
CA LEU A 6 52.28 -3.81 11.68
C LEU A 6 53.81 -3.99 11.55
N THR A 7 54.21 -4.98 10.73
CA THR A 7 55.55 -5.10 10.10
C THR A 7 55.41 -5.63 8.66
N SER A 8 56.45 -5.47 7.82
CA SER A 8 56.33 -5.39 6.34
C SER A 8 57.14 -6.44 5.53
N ILE A 9 56.60 -6.74 4.35
CA ILE A 9 57.17 -7.19 3.05
C ILE A 9 58.69 -7.55 2.98
N GLY A 10 58.98 -8.66 2.28
CA GLY A 10 60.29 -8.97 1.67
C GLY A 10 60.13 -9.63 0.28
N LEU A 11 61.12 -9.49 -0.62
CA LEU A 11 61.00 -9.80 -2.06
C LEU A 11 62.31 -10.39 -2.66
N THR A 12 62.24 -11.45 -3.49
CA THR A 12 63.19 -11.89 -4.57
C THR A 12 62.86 -13.33 -5.03
N ALA A 13 63.32 -13.91 -6.16
CA ALA A 13 63.46 -13.48 -7.57
C ALA A 13 63.95 -14.66 -8.47
N LEU A 14 63.68 -14.61 -9.80
CA LEU A 14 64.19 -15.52 -10.88
C LEU A 14 63.72 -17.00 -10.85
N ALA A 15 63.65 -17.77 -11.96
CA ALA A 15 63.99 -17.56 -13.39
C ALA A 15 63.06 -18.37 -14.36
N THR A 16 63.24 -18.23 -15.67
CA THR A 16 62.40 -18.76 -16.79
C THR A 16 63.05 -19.91 -17.61
N ILE A 17 62.29 -20.61 -18.48
CA ILE A 17 62.60 -20.91 -19.93
C ILE A 17 61.64 -21.97 -20.59
N LEU A 18 61.01 -21.61 -21.74
CA LEU A 18 60.58 -22.37 -22.98
C LEU A 18 59.99 -23.81 -22.87
N VAL A 19 58.92 -24.33 -23.53
CA VAL A 19 58.42 -24.43 -24.96
C VAL A 19 57.78 -25.84 -25.13
N ALA A 20 56.88 -26.23 -26.06
CA ALA A 20 55.76 -25.59 -26.80
C ALA A 20 54.90 -26.66 -27.56
N CYS A 21 53.69 -26.27 -28.00
CA CYS A 21 52.90 -26.72 -29.17
C CYS A 21 52.53 -28.22 -29.47
N ALA A 22 51.20 -28.46 -29.44
CA ALA A 22 50.34 -28.89 -30.57
C ALA A 22 50.09 -30.37 -30.98
N SER A 23 48.79 -30.71 -31.01
CA SER A 23 48.01 -31.51 -32.01
C SER A 23 48.43 -32.92 -32.45
N ALA A 24 47.47 -33.86 -32.33
CA ALA A 24 46.82 -34.54 -33.47
C ALA A 24 45.51 -35.22 -33.01
N ALA A 25 44.61 -35.53 -33.95
CA ALA A 25 43.36 -36.26 -33.73
C ALA A 25 43.36 -37.63 -34.44
N THR A 26 42.34 -38.45 -34.19
CA THR A 26 41.93 -39.60 -35.03
C THR A 26 40.41 -39.74 -34.96
N ASP A 27 39.79 -39.95 -36.11
CA ASP A 27 38.36 -40.07 -36.32
C ASP A 27 37.82 -41.48 -36.01
N ASP A 28 36.50 -41.60 -35.92
CA ASP A 28 35.75 -42.73 -36.50
C ASP A 28 34.36 -42.24 -36.92
N VAL A 29 33.92 -42.54 -38.17
CA VAL A 29 32.68 -42.03 -38.78
C VAL A 29 32.09 -43.05 -39.75
N ILE A 30 30.88 -43.54 -39.47
CA ILE A 30 29.90 -44.11 -40.45
C ILE A 30 28.47 -43.93 -39.87
N ASP A 31 27.38 -43.86 -40.63
CA ASP A 31 26.95 -42.86 -41.64
C ASP A 31 25.44 -43.10 -41.96
N LEU A 32 24.73 -42.01 -42.26
CA LEU A 32 23.37 -41.80 -42.78
C LEU A 32 22.36 -42.95 -43.05
N THR A 33 21.08 -42.68 -42.74
CA THR A 33 20.03 -42.53 -43.79
C THR A 33 18.80 -41.76 -43.28
N GLU A 34 18.04 -41.12 -44.18
CA GLU A 34 16.74 -40.45 -43.93
C GLU A 34 15.61 -41.49 -43.68
N GLU A 35 14.33 -41.21 -43.38
CA GLU A 35 13.36 -40.12 -43.61
C GLU A 35 12.22 -40.32 -42.53
N THR A 36 11.31 -39.42 -42.10
CA THR A 36 10.85 -38.04 -42.41
C THR A 36 10.44 -37.31 -41.11
N VAL A 37 10.27 -35.98 -41.10
CA VAL A 37 9.42 -35.23 -40.14
C VAL A 37 8.61 -34.18 -40.92
N GLU A 38 7.31 -34.04 -40.63
CA GLU A 38 6.41 -33.09 -41.32
C GLU A 38 6.54 -31.67 -40.74
N GLU A 39 6.30 -30.66 -41.58
CA GLU A 39 6.16 -29.26 -41.15
C GLU A 39 4.84 -29.08 -40.38
N ASP A 40 4.86 -28.30 -39.31
CA ASP A 40 3.74 -27.40 -39.00
C ASP A 40 4.29 -26.07 -38.48
N ALA A 41 3.55 -24.99 -38.70
CA ALA A 41 4.15 -23.66 -38.79
C ALA A 41 4.54 -23.03 -37.44
N ALA A 42 5.74 -22.44 -37.40
CA ALA A 42 6.01 -21.36 -36.45
C ALA A 42 5.23 -20.11 -36.89
N MET A 43 4.16 -19.77 -36.16
CA MET A 43 3.67 -18.41 -36.11
C MET A 43 4.45 -17.65 -35.04
N GLU A 44 4.97 -16.48 -35.43
CA GLU A 44 5.36 -15.45 -34.48
C GLU A 44 4.07 -14.98 -33.79
N GLY A 45 3.92 -15.34 -32.52
CA GLY A 45 2.92 -14.73 -31.65
C GLY A 45 3.57 -13.55 -30.95
N ASP A 46 3.22 -12.33 -31.35
CA ASP A 46 3.49 -11.16 -30.54
C ASP A 46 2.79 -11.35 -29.20
N SER A 47 3.58 -11.47 -28.13
CA SER A 47 3.07 -11.25 -26.77
C SER A 47 2.96 -9.75 -26.60
N GLU A 48 1.81 -9.19 -27.03
CA GLU A 48 1.36 -7.90 -26.54
C GLU A 48 1.36 -7.99 -25.01
N SER A 49 2.31 -7.30 -24.38
CA SER A 49 2.16 -6.94 -22.97
C SER A 49 0.95 -6.03 -22.88
N ASP A 50 0.08 -6.25 -21.90
CA ASP A 50 -0.99 -5.31 -21.58
C ASP A 50 -0.35 -3.96 -21.16
N GLU A 51 -0.16 -3.07 -22.14
CA GLU A 51 0.11 -1.67 -21.88
C GLU A 51 -1.11 -1.14 -21.12
N ALA A 52 -0.91 -0.73 -19.86
CA ALA A 52 -1.93 -0.07 -19.07
C ALA A 52 -2.35 1.21 -19.81
N ALA A 53 -3.45 1.13 -20.55
CA ALA A 53 -3.89 2.17 -21.45
C ALA A 53 -4.43 3.37 -20.66
N GLY A 54 -3.52 4.29 -20.31
CA GLY A 54 -3.86 5.58 -19.73
C GLY A 54 -4.95 6.26 -20.55
N ASN A 55 -5.98 6.77 -19.88
CA ASN A 55 -7.21 7.25 -20.52
C ASN A 55 -7.01 8.65 -21.13
N ASP A 56 -6.23 8.71 -22.22
CA ASP A 56 -5.82 9.91 -22.97
C ASP A 56 -7.00 10.83 -23.38
N ASP A 57 -8.23 10.29 -23.45
CA ASP A 57 -9.44 11.00 -23.90
C ASP A 57 -9.98 12.06 -22.91
N GLU A 58 -9.50 12.12 -21.65
CA GLU A 58 -9.99 13.08 -20.62
C GLU A 58 -8.96 14.09 -20.08
N ILE A 59 -7.73 14.15 -20.62
CA ILE A 59 -6.75 15.16 -20.20
C ILE A 59 -7.20 16.56 -20.67
N MET A 60 -7.71 17.35 -19.73
CA MET A 60 -8.07 18.75 -19.94
C MET A 60 -6.82 19.61 -20.12
N THR A 61 -6.89 20.54 -21.07
CA THR A 61 -5.83 21.52 -21.32
C THR A 61 -6.32 22.96 -21.14
N SER A 62 -5.89 23.63 -20.08
CA SER A 62 -6.23 25.02 -19.80
C SER A 62 -5.04 25.81 -19.23
N GLU A 63 -4.83 27.06 -19.65
CA GLU A 63 -3.76 27.93 -19.13
C GLU A 63 -4.18 28.74 -17.88
N GLU A 64 -5.47 28.73 -17.51
CA GLU A 64 -6.05 29.61 -16.47
C GLU A 64 -6.29 28.86 -15.16
N VAL A 65 -5.20 28.51 -14.48
CA VAL A 65 -5.20 28.06 -13.08
C VAL A 65 -5.99 29.06 -12.20
N PRO A 66 -6.92 28.63 -11.33
CA PRO A 66 -7.67 29.55 -10.48
C PRO A 66 -6.82 30.40 -9.52
N PRO A 67 -7.29 31.58 -9.08
CA PRO A 67 -6.52 32.46 -8.19
C PRO A 67 -6.21 31.90 -6.80
N HIS A 68 -7.02 30.97 -6.25
CA HIS A 68 -6.70 30.29 -4.99
C HIS A 68 -5.51 29.36 -5.19
N LEU A 69 -5.57 28.48 -6.20
CA LEU A 69 -4.52 27.53 -6.51
C LEU A 69 -3.21 28.26 -6.86
N ARG A 70 -3.23 29.25 -7.77
CA ARG A 70 -2.07 30.13 -8.08
C ARG A 70 -1.43 30.83 -6.88
N THR A 71 -2.16 30.98 -5.77
CA THR A 71 -1.63 31.61 -4.54
C THR A 71 -0.83 30.62 -3.70
N VAL A 72 -1.25 29.34 -3.65
CA VAL A 72 -0.63 28.30 -2.81
C VAL A 72 0.42 27.47 -3.57
N THR A 73 0.26 27.27 -4.88
CA THR A 73 1.27 26.66 -5.77
C THR A 73 2.33 27.66 -6.24
N ARG A 74 2.45 28.81 -5.57
CA ARG A 74 3.35 29.89 -5.98
C ARG A 74 4.82 29.50 -5.81
N GLY A 75 5.49 29.23 -6.93
CA GLY A 75 6.92 28.87 -6.97
C GLY A 75 7.16 27.37 -7.23
N TRP A 76 6.11 26.62 -7.50
CA TRP A 76 6.19 25.31 -8.15
C TRP A 76 6.49 25.49 -9.66
N GLU A 77 7.07 24.46 -10.28
CA GLU A 77 7.36 24.40 -11.72
C GLU A 77 6.45 23.40 -12.48
N THR A 78 5.46 22.80 -11.80
CA THR A 78 4.39 21.93 -12.35
C THR A 78 3.78 22.43 -13.66
N ASP A 79 3.54 21.53 -14.60
CA ASP A 79 2.78 21.80 -15.83
C ASP A 79 1.26 21.88 -15.56
N PHE A 80 0.81 23.00 -15.00
CA PHE A 80 -0.61 23.35 -14.90
C PHE A 80 -1.27 23.68 -16.26
N THR A 81 -0.79 23.14 -17.39
CA THR A 81 -1.53 23.10 -18.65
C THR A 81 -2.15 21.74 -18.95
N ARG A 82 -1.89 20.72 -18.12
CA ARG A 82 -2.52 19.38 -18.16
C ARG A 82 -3.16 19.04 -16.82
N HIS A 83 -4.41 18.57 -16.84
CA HIS A 83 -5.13 18.12 -15.64
C HIS A 83 -6.28 17.18 -16.02
N THR A 84 -6.68 16.27 -15.12
CA THR A 84 -7.86 15.39 -15.29
C THR A 84 -9.05 15.82 -14.43
N VAL A 85 -8.82 16.67 -13.42
CA VAL A 85 -9.84 17.17 -12.47
C VAL A 85 -10.08 18.67 -12.61
N ASP A 86 -11.21 19.21 -12.12
CA ASP A 86 -11.40 20.66 -12.05
C ASP A 86 -10.50 21.27 -10.95
N TYR A 87 -9.80 22.36 -11.26
CA TYR A 87 -8.96 23.08 -10.30
C TYR A 87 -9.74 23.73 -9.14
N ASP A 88 -11.06 23.91 -9.25
CA ASP A 88 -11.90 24.31 -8.12
C ASP A 88 -12.12 23.15 -7.13
N GLU A 89 -11.92 21.87 -7.50
CA GLU A 89 -11.92 20.72 -6.57
C GLU A 89 -10.65 20.68 -5.71
N ILE A 90 -9.55 21.28 -6.18
CA ILE A 90 -8.26 21.32 -5.48
C ILE A 90 -8.22 22.49 -4.49
N LEU A 91 -8.12 22.15 -3.20
CA LEU A 91 -8.17 23.08 -2.08
C LEU A 91 -6.87 23.04 -1.26
N SER A 92 -6.53 24.13 -0.59
CA SER A 92 -5.40 24.17 0.34
C SER A 92 -5.80 23.61 1.71
N GLY A 93 -5.17 22.52 2.16
CA GLY A 93 -5.37 21.95 3.50
C GLY A 93 -4.92 22.89 4.62
N GLY A 94 -3.92 23.74 4.34
CA GLY A 94 -3.40 24.74 5.28
C GLY A 94 -1.89 24.72 5.48
N PRO A 95 -1.24 23.53 5.58
CA PRO A 95 0.20 23.41 5.40
C PRO A 95 0.63 23.86 4.00
N PRO A 96 1.85 24.40 3.83
CA PRO A 96 2.49 24.50 2.52
C PRO A 96 2.99 23.13 2.03
N ARG A 97 3.54 23.09 0.81
CA ARG A 97 4.42 22.01 0.32
C ARG A 97 5.47 21.62 1.36
N ASP A 98 5.62 20.32 1.61
CA ASP A 98 6.48 19.74 2.65
C ASP A 98 6.23 20.30 4.07
N GLY A 99 5.09 20.95 4.30
CA GLY A 99 4.67 21.46 5.62
C GLY A 99 4.28 20.33 6.59
N ILE A 100 3.94 19.18 6.04
CA ILE A 100 4.00 17.86 6.67
C ILE A 100 5.14 17.14 5.92
N PRO A 101 6.27 16.81 6.57
CA PRO A 101 7.43 16.26 5.89
C PRO A 101 7.30 14.75 5.71
N SER A 102 7.57 14.24 4.51
CA SER A 102 7.72 12.79 4.26
C SER A 102 8.93 12.21 5.00
N ILE A 103 9.01 10.88 5.07
CA ILE A 103 10.21 10.15 5.52
C ILE A 103 10.86 9.53 4.28
N ASP A 104 11.99 10.08 3.85
CA ASP A 104 12.64 9.71 2.58
C ASP A 104 13.90 8.84 2.77
N GLU A 105 14.39 8.73 4.02
CA GLU A 105 15.44 7.78 4.45
C GLU A 105 14.93 6.96 5.67
N PRO A 106 13.89 6.11 5.51
CA PRO A 106 13.32 5.34 6.62
C PRO A 106 14.36 4.44 7.28
N GLN A 107 14.21 4.21 8.58
CA GLN A 107 15.04 3.31 9.39
C GLN A 107 14.12 2.32 10.09
N PHE A 108 14.57 1.08 10.24
CA PHE A 108 13.80 -0.02 10.80
C PHE A 108 14.38 -0.52 12.11
N GLU A 109 13.51 -1.01 12.98
CA GLU A 109 13.83 -1.58 14.28
C GLU A 109 13.07 -2.90 14.49
N THR A 110 13.56 -3.75 15.41
CA THR A 110 12.91 -5.04 15.67
C THR A 110 11.61 -4.86 16.46
N ILE A 111 10.68 -5.81 16.33
CA ILE A 111 9.45 -5.89 17.15
C ILE A 111 9.73 -5.67 18.64
N ALA A 112 10.77 -6.30 19.19
CA ALA A 112 11.16 -6.18 20.60
C ALA A 112 11.71 -4.80 21.01
N GLU A 113 12.14 -3.97 20.05
CA GLU A 113 12.49 -2.57 20.26
C GLU A 113 11.26 -1.66 20.17
N SER A 114 10.32 -1.98 19.27
CA SER A 114 9.02 -1.29 19.14
C SER A 114 8.07 -1.52 20.30
N GLU A 115 8.03 -2.72 20.90
CA GLU A 115 7.30 -3.01 22.15
C GLU A 115 7.66 -2.05 23.31
N ALA A 116 8.82 -1.39 23.25
CA ALA A 116 9.21 -0.39 24.24
C ALA A 116 8.53 0.99 24.08
N TRP A 117 7.70 1.19 23.04
CA TRP A 117 7.02 2.47 22.81
C TRP A 117 5.69 2.43 22.06
N LEU A 118 5.48 1.43 21.20
CA LEU A 118 4.25 1.17 20.46
C LEU A 118 3.42 0.16 21.25
N ALA A 119 2.20 0.52 21.63
CA ALA A 119 1.29 -0.43 22.28
C ALA A 119 0.72 -1.41 21.25
N GLY A 120 0.47 -2.65 21.67
CA GLY A 120 -0.01 -3.73 20.81
C GLY A 120 -1.27 -3.39 20.01
N THR A 121 -2.19 -2.62 20.59
CA THR A 121 -3.43 -2.21 19.91
C THR A 121 -3.29 -0.94 19.03
N GLU A 122 -2.11 -0.32 18.93
CA GLU A 122 -1.90 0.79 18.00
C GLU A 122 -1.84 0.28 16.55
N PRO A 123 -2.59 0.88 15.60
CA PRO A 123 -2.65 0.42 14.22
C PRO A 123 -1.37 0.68 13.44
N VAL A 124 -1.02 -0.30 12.60
CA VAL A 124 0.09 -0.29 11.65
C VAL A 124 -0.43 -0.65 10.26
N ILE A 125 0.13 -0.02 9.22
CA ILE A 125 0.01 -0.56 7.86
C ILE A 125 1.01 -1.71 7.75
N VAL A 126 0.57 -2.89 7.35
CA VAL A 126 1.42 -4.05 7.06
C VAL A 126 1.63 -4.14 5.55
N VAL A 127 2.88 -4.31 5.14
CA VAL A 127 3.28 -4.58 3.74
C VAL A 127 4.15 -5.83 3.72
N GLU A 128 3.84 -6.76 2.83
CA GLU A 128 4.57 -8.01 2.62
C GLU A 128 5.18 -8.00 1.22
N VAL A 129 6.45 -8.39 1.08
CA VAL A 129 7.17 -8.47 -0.20
C VAL A 129 8.08 -9.70 -0.20
N GLU A 130 7.75 -10.68 -1.04
CA GLU A 130 8.27 -12.05 -0.96
C GLU A 130 7.95 -12.67 0.42
N ASP A 131 8.92 -13.25 1.13
CA ASP A 131 8.73 -13.88 2.45
C ASP A 131 8.87 -12.87 3.63
N ASP A 132 9.22 -11.61 3.37
CA ASP A 132 9.47 -10.57 4.40
C ASP A 132 8.27 -9.64 4.59
N ALA A 133 8.13 -9.08 5.80
CA ALA A 133 7.07 -8.13 6.15
C ALA A 133 7.55 -6.91 6.95
N ARG A 134 6.96 -5.76 6.67
CA ARG A 134 7.23 -4.47 7.36
C ARG A 134 5.95 -3.81 7.87
N ALA A 135 6.03 -3.26 9.08
CA ALA A 135 4.96 -2.51 9.73
C ALA A 135 5.27 -1.01 9.81
N TYR A 136 4.27 -0.20 9.44
CA TYR A 136 4.34 1.26 9.39
C TYR A 136 3.30 1.86 10.36
N PRO A 137 3.69 2.21 11.61
CA PRO A 137 2.72 2.65 12.60
C PRO A 137 2.04 3.96 12.23
N LEU A 138 0.70 4.02 12.35
CA LEU A 138 -0.03 5.28 12.21
C LEU A 138 0.38 6.30 13.29
N SER A 139 0.93 5.81 14.41
CA SER A 139 1.61 6.59 15.44
C SER A 139 2.80 7.41 14.93
N ILE A 140 3.37 7.05 13.77
CA ILE A 140 4.32 7.85 12.98
C ILE A 140 3.59 8.52 11.80
N LEU A 141 2.90 7.75 10.95
CA LEU A 141 2.33 8.24 9.69
C LEU A 141 1.32 9.39 9.85
N THR A 142 0.58 9.49 10.97
CA THR A 142 -0.31 10.64 11.29
C THR A 142 0.46 11.98 11.45
N ARG A 143 1.79 11.99 11.29
CA ARG A 143 2.67 13.17 11.32
C ARG A 143 3.56 13.36 10.09
N HIS A 144 3.51 12.42 9.14
CA HIS A 144 4.38 12.37 7.96
C HIS A 144 3.62 12.14 6.66
N GLU A 145 2.50 11.41 6.73
CA GLU A 145 1.53 11.09 5.67
C GLU A 145 2.11 10.29 4.47
N ILE A 146 3.43 10.29 4.25
CA ILE A 146 4.17 9.55 3.23
C ILE A 146 5.52 9.04 3.79
N VAL A 147 5.87 7.78 3.49
CA VAL A 147 7.22 7.21 3.58
C VAL A 147 7.65 6.76 2.18
N ASN A 148 8.81 7.22 1.71
CA ASN A 148 9.45 6.73 0.48
C ASN A 148 10.52 5.69 0.83
N GLU A 149 10.51 4.54 0.15
CA GLU A 149 11.35 3.39 0.53
C GLU A 149 11.81 2.57 -0.69
N GLU A 150 12.74 1.65 -0.46
CA GLU A 150 12.98 0.47 -1.29
C GLU A 150 12.96 -0.78 -0.38
N PHE A 151 11.96 -1.65 -0.54
CA PHE A 151 11.77 -2.88 0.23
C PHE A 151 11.89 -4.07 -0.72
N ASN A 152 12.88 -4.94 -0.48
CA ASN A 152 13.24 -6.07 -1.35
C ASN A 152 13.37 -5.73 -2.84
N GLY A 153 13.83 -4.51 -3.15
CA GLY A 153 14.00 -3.98 -4.51
C GLY A 153 12.73 -3.41 -5.16
N VAL A 154 11.59 -3.45 -4.47
CA VAL A 154 10.37 -2.72 -4.84
C VAL A 154 10.45 -1.31 -4.24
N PRO A 155 10.42 -0.24 -5.04
CA PRO A 155 10.44 1.11 -4.52
C PRO A 155 9.01 1.50 -4.10
N LEU A 156 8.78 1.70 -2.80
CA LEU A 156 7.44 1.92 -2.25
C LEU A 156 7.21 3.37 -1.85
N ALA A 157 5.97 3.83 -2.01
CA ALA A 157 5.41 4.97 -1.30
C ALA A 157 4.30 4.48 -0.37
N VAL A 158 4.57 4.40 0.93
CA VAL A 158 3.59 4.00 1.96
C VAL A 158 2.92 5.26 2.51
N THR A 159 1.60 5.35 2.44
CA THR A 159 0.86 6.60 2.63
C THR A 159 -0.34 6.46 3.58
N PHE A 160 -0.70 7.55 4.24
CA PHE A 160 -1.88 7.60 5.10
C PHE A 160 -2.56 8.98 5.06
N CYS A 161 -3.83 9.06 4.65
CA CYS A 161 -4.64 10.26 4.89
C CYS A 161 -5.41 10.17 6.22
N PRO A 162 -5.02 10.91 7.27
CA PRO A 162 -5.77 10.96 8.52
C PRO A 162 -7.16 11.61 8.35
N LEU A 163 -7.42 12.34 7.25
CA LEU A 163 -8.73 12.93 6.98
C LEU A 163 -9.72 11.94 6.33
N CYS A 164 -9.22 10.84 5.73
CA CYS A 164 -10.03 9.85 5.00
C CYS A 164 -9.87 8.41 5.54
N ASN A 165 -9.04 8.21 6.56
CA ASN A 165 -8.57 6.90 7.08
C ASN A 165 -7.74 6.07 6.07
N SER A 166 -7.50 6.56 4.85
CA SER A 166 -6.89 5.83 3.74
C SER A 166 -5.44 5.44 4.00
N ALA A 167 -5.22 4.20 4.42
CA ALA A 167 -3.92 3.53 4.38
C ALA A 167 -3.71 2.91 3.00
N LEU A 168 -2.81 3.47 2.19
CA LEU A 168 -2.58 3.03 0.80
C LEU A 168 -1.08 2.96 0.50
N VAL A 169 -0.67 1.99 -0.32
CA VAL A 169 0.72 1.77 -0.70
C VAL A 169 0.83 1.66 -2.21
N PHE A 170 1.84 2.30 -2.77
CA PHE A 170 2.10 2.35 -4.20
C PHE A 170 3.51 1.87 -4.53
N ASP A 171 3.66 1.20 -5.67
CA ASP A 171 4.95 1.18 -6.36
C ASP A 171 5.18 2.56 -6.97
N ARG A 172 6.30 3.20 -6.64
CA ARG A 172 6.65 4.54 -7.16
C ARG A 172 7.40 4.50 -8.49
N ARG A 173 7.30 3.39 -9.24
CA ARG A 173 7.68 3.26 -10.64
C ARG A 173 6.55 3.69 -11.55
N VAL A 174 6.81 4.63 -12.46
CA VAL A 174 5.90 4.99 -13.55
C VAL A 174 6.72 5.04 -14.83
N ASN A 175 6.27 4.34 -15.89
CA ASN A 175 6.98 4.23 -17.16
C ASN A 175 8.47 3.78 -17.05
N GLY A 176 8.81 3.06 -15.97
CA GLY A 176 10.16 2.57 -15.67
C GLY A 176 11.09 3.56 -14.97
N GLU A 177 10.66 4.79 -14.70
CA GLU A 177 11.36 5.75 -13.84
C GLU A 177 10.83 5.68 -12.39
N VAL A 178 11.71 5.91 -11.41
CA VAL A 178 11.37 5.87 -9.97
C VAL A 178 11.22 7.29 -9.45
N TYR A 179 10.06 7.59 -8.86
CA TYR A 179 9.73 8.91 -8.32
C TYR A 179 9.80 8.93 -6.78
N GLU A 180 9.92 10.12 -6.20
CA GLU A 180 9.94 10.35 -4.75
C GLU A 180 8.84 11.35 -4.39
N PHE A 181 7.95 10.99 -3.47
CA PHE A 181 6.72 11.70 -3.20
C PHE A 181 6.80 12.58 -1.94
N GLY A 182 6.31 13.82 -2.04
CA GLY A 182 6.13 14.73 -0.90
C GLY A 182 4.67 15.11 -0.69
N VAL A 183 4.36 15.67 0.48
CA VAL A 183 3.01 16.19 0.79
C VAL A 183 2.86 17.59 0.18
N SER A 184 1.89 17.79 -0.70
CA SER A 184 1.70 19.07 -1.42
C SER A 184 1.14 20.19 -0.53
N GLY A 185 0.44 19.85 0.55
CA GLY A 185 -0.39 20.77 1.33
C GLY A 185 -1.77 21.05 0.68
N LEU A 186 -2.07 20.42 -0.46
CA LEU A 186 -3.35 20.47 -1.15
C LEU A 186 -4.18 19.22 -0.82
N LEU A 187 -5.50 19.35 -0.94
CA LEU A 187 -6.49 18.31 -0.74
C LEU A 187 -7.52 18.32 -1.89
N ARG A 188 -8.09 17.16 -2.22
CA ARG A 188 -9.28 17.01 -3.06
C ARG A 188 -10.19 15.96 -2.44
N GLY A 189 -11.48 16.27 -2.26
CA GLY A 189 -12.40 15.40 -1.51
C GLY A 189 -12.00 15.12 -0.06
N SER A 190 -11.29 16.06 0.57
CA SER A 190 -10.57 15.91 1.85
C SER A 190 -9.36 14.95 1.82
N ASP A 191 -9.18 14.17 0.78
CA ASP A 191 -8.01 13.30 0.60
C ASP A 191 -6.74 14.11 0.28
N LEU A 192 -5.57 13.56 0.63
CA LEU A 192 -4.28 14.21 0.46
C LEU A 192 -3.83 14.14 -1.01
N ILE A 193 -3.35 15.28 -1.50
CA ILE A 193 -2.68 15.33 -2.80
C ILE A 193 -1.17 15.18 -2.56
N MET A 194 -0.59 14.10 -3.08
CA MET A 194 0.85 13.91 -3.15
C MET A 194 1.42 14.76 -4.29
N TYR A 195 2.74 14.93 -4.31
CA TYR A 195 3.43 15.40 -5.51
C TYR A 195 4.77 14.68 -5.68
N ASP A 196 5.19 14.40 -6.91
CA ASP A 196 6.53 13.86 -7.15
C ASP A 196 7.58 14.98 -7.20
N ARG A 197 8.74 14.76 -6.60
CA ARG A 197 9.82 15.77 -6.51
C ARG A 197 10.58 16.00 -7.83
N THR A 198 10.29 15.23 -8.90
CA THR A 198 11.05 15.23 -10.17
C THR A 198 10.41 16.14 -11.21
N THR A 199 9.11 16.00 -11.41
CA THR A 199 8.29 16.74 -12.40
C THR A 199 7.34 17.74 -11.75
N GLU A 200 7.17 17.64 -10.43
CA GLU A 200 6.20 18.39 -9.62
C GLU A 200 4.74 18.15 -10.04
N SER A 201 4.41 17.00 -10.63
CA SER A 201 3.03 16.60 -10.89
C SER A 201 2.30 16.34 -9.58
N LEU A 202 1.00 16.60 -9.55
CA LEU A 202 0.12 16.38 -8.41
C LEU A 202 -0.62 15.06 -8.59
N TRP A 203 -0.67 14.24 -7.54
CA TRP A 203 -1.23 12.89 -7.57
C TRP A 203 -2.27 12.73 -6.45
N GLN A 204 -3.40 12.11 -6.74
CA GLN A 204 -4.45 11.82 -5.77
C GLN A 204 -4.07 10.58 -4.96
N GLN A 205 -3.95 10.66 -3.63
CA GLN A 205 -3.60 9.49 -2.83
C GLN A 205 -4.69 8.41 -2.87
N PHE A 206 -5.97 8.80 -2.90
CA PHE A 206 -7.09 7.87 -2.94
C PHE A 206 -7.10 6.94 -4.15
N THR A 207 -6.72 7.44 -5.34
CA THR A 207 -6.82 6.70 -6.61
C THR A 207 -5.47 6.30 -7.19
N GLY A 208 -4.35 6.88 -6.74
CA GLY A 208 -3.03 6.70 -7.35
C GLY A 208 -2.86 7.45 -8.69
N GLU A 209 -3.86 8.22 -9.12
CA GLU A 209 -3.88 8.93 -10.40
C GLU A 209 -3.06 10.22 -10.34
N GLY A 210 -2.27 10.48 -11.38
CA GLY A 210 -1.70 11.80 -11.63
C GLY A 210 -2.77 12.75 -12.15
N ILE A 211 -3.18 13.72 -11.32
CA ILE A 211 -4.33 14.60 -11.58
C ILE A 211 -3.96 15.95 -12.21
N VAL A 212 -2.70 16.39 -12.11
CA VAL A 212 -2.18 17.64 -12.69
C VAL A 212 -0.69 17.50 -13.01
N GLY A 213 -0.21 18.01 -14.15
CA GLY A 213 1.22 18.08 -14.46
C GLY A 213 1.68 17.18 -15.61
N PHE A 214 2.96 16.81 -15.59
CA PHE A 214 3.56 15.93 -16.59
C PHE A 214 2.92 14.53 -16.60
N HIS A 215 2.58 14.03 -15.43
CA HIS A 215 1.91 12.74 -15.22
C HIS A 215 0.37 12.83 -15.21
N ALA A 216 -0.23 13.91 -15.72
CA ALA A 216 -1.68 14.02 -15.80
C ALA A 216 -2.27 12.91 -16.69
N GLY A 217 -3.00 11.97 -16.09
CA GLY A 217 -3.54 10.76 -16.73
C GLY A 217 -2.72 9.47 -16.53
N ASP A 218 -1.53 9.55 -15.92
CA ASP A 218 -0.76 8.36 -15.50
C ASP A 218 -1.34 7.78 -14.19
N GLN A 219 -1.14 6.49 -13.97
CA GLN A 219 -1.63 5.73 -12.82
C GLN A 219 -0.46 5.09 -12.05
N LEU A 220 -0.49 5.14 -10.71
CA LEU A 220 0.39 4.36 -9.84
C LEU A 220 -0.17 2.95 -9.63
N ASP A 221 0.71 1.95 -9.67
CA ASP A 221 0.37 0.58 -9.29
C ASP A 221 0.19 0.48 -7.76
N PHE A 222 -0.96 -0.01 -7.32
CA PHE A 222 -1.21 -0.27 -5.90
C PHE A 222 -0.48 -1.54 -5.44
N VAL A 223 0.06 -1.51 -4.22
CA VAL A 223 0.61 -2.68 -3.53
C VAL A 223 -0.35 -3.06 -2.41
N ALA A 224 -0.76 -4.34 -2.37
CA ALA A 224 -1.67 -4.85 -1.35
C ALA A 224 -1.07 -4.69 0.06
N SER A 225 -1.88 -4.22 0.99
CA SER A 225 -1.47 -3.94 2.37
C SER A 225 -2.64 -4.22 3.33
N SER A 226 -2.45 -4.06 4.65
CA SER A 226 -3.53 -4.22 5.63
C SER A 226 -3.36 -3.28 6.81
N LEU A 227 -4.45 -2.68 7.29
CA LEU A 227 -4.45 -1.78 8.45
C LEU A 227 -4.91 -2.53 9.71
N VAL A 228 -3.95 -3.13 10.42
CA VAL A 228 -4.22 -4.00 11.59
C VAL A 228 -3.49 -3.51 12.85
N SER A 229 -3.79 -4.10 14.00
CA SER A 229 -3.02 -3.84 15.23
C SER A 229 -1.56 -4.29 15.13
N PHE A 230 -0.66 -3.63 15.87
CA PHE A 230 0.72 -4.10 16.03
C PHE A 230 0.80 -5.52 16.62
N ASP A 231 -0.14 -5.90 17.49
CA ASP A 231 -0.28 -7.26 18.03
C ASP A 231 -0.57 -8.29 16.93
N SER A 232 -1.44 -7.96 15.97
CA SER A 232 -1.72 -8.81 14.79
C SER A 232 -0.48 -8.98 13.91
N PHE A 233 0.24 -7.88 13.62
CA PHE A 233 1.47 -7.93 12.82
C PHE A 233 2.56 -8.80 13.47
N ARG A 234 2.89 -8.56 14.74
CA ARG A 234 3.99 -9.25 15.41
C ARG A 234 3.71 -10.73 15.72
N GLU A 235 2.46 -11.15 15.63
CA GLU A 235 2.07 -12.57 15.72
C GLU A 235 2.27 -13.28 14.37
N ALA A 236 1.79 -12.65 13.29
CA ALA A 236 1.91 -13.15 11.92
C ALA A 236 3.35 -13.12 11.37
N HIS A 237 4.13 -12.12 11.78
CA HIS A 237 5.50 -11.89 11.29
C HIS A 237 6.47 -11.70 12.47
N PRO A 238 6.81 -12.76 13.24
CA PRO A 238 7.62 -12.63 14.46
C PRO A 238 9.06 -12.16 14.24
N GLU A 239 9.58 -12.26 13.01
CA GLU A 239 10.89 -11.74 12.60
C GLU A 239 10.77 -10.42 11.78
N GLY A 240 9.54 -9.88 11.62
CA GLY A 240 9.26 -8.69 10.83
C GLY A 240 9.81 -7.38 11.43
N GLU A 241 10.03 -6.40 10.58
CA GLU A 241 10.59 -5.10 10.95
C GLU A 241 9.51 -4.02 11.12
N VAL A 242 9.77 -3.03 11.99
CA VAL A 242 8.86 -1.90 12.25
C VAL A 242 9.56 -0.58 11.91
N LEU A 243 8.86 0.35 11.28
CA LEU A 243 9.36 1.70 11.00
C LEU A 243 9.74 2.40 12.32
N SER A 244 11.02 2.75 12.45
CA SER A 244 11.56 3.37 13.65
C SER A 244 11.15 4.83 13.78
N ARG A 245 10.80 5.20 15.01
CA ARG A 245 10.56 6.58 15.43
C ARG A 245 11.79 7.50 15.40
N GLU A 246 13.00 6.97 15.20
CA GLU A 246 14.25 7.77 15.12
C GLU A 246 14.48 8.42 13.73
N THR A 247 13.38 8.72 13.02
CA THR A 247 13.18 9.53 11.79
C THR A 247 14.09 10.75 11.54
N GLY A 248 14.84 11.25 12.52
CA GLY A 248 15.65 12.48 12.43
C GLY A 248 14.85 13.81 12.35
N ILE A 249 13.55 13.76 12.01
CA ILE A 249 12.71 14.94 11.75
C ILE A 249 12.10 15.51 13.05
N TYR A 250 11.36 14.70 13.81
CA TYR A 250 10.79 15.09 15.09
C TYR A 250 11.40 14.29 16.26
N PRO A 251 11.43 14.85 17.49
CA PRO A 251 11.89 14.08 18.65
C PRO A 251 11.00 12.86 18.88
N ALA A 252 11.59 11.67 19.05
CA ALA A 252 10.93 10.37 19.16
C ALA A 252 9.74 10.27 20.15
N GLY A 253 9.69 11.13 21.18
CA GLY A 253 8.54 11.25 22.11
C GLY A 253 7.30 11.97 21.56
N THR A 254 7.34 12.43 20.30
CA THR A 254 6.25 13.14 19.60
C THR A 254 5.25 12.16 18.95
N TYR A 255 5.68 10.93 18.70
CA TYR A 255 4.91 9.90 18.04
C TYR A 255 3.91 9.21 19.00
N GLY A 256 2.87 8.61 18.40
CA GLY A 256 1.67 8.15 19.12
C GLY A 256 0.84 9.28 19.73
N VAL A 257 1.10 10.55 19.36
CA VAL A 257 0.27 11.71 19.70
C VAL A 257 -0.44 12.19 18.44
N ASN A 258 -1.74 11.96 18.38
CA ASN A 258 -2.61 12.36 17.26
C ASN A 258 -2.99 13.86 17.35
N PRO A 259 -2.90 14.65 16.26
CA PRO A 259 -3.39 16.03 16.20
C PRO A 259 -4.87 16.17 15.81
N TYR A 260 -5.49 15.15 15.20
CA TYR A 260 -6.86 15.13 14.68
C TYR A 260 -7.86 14.53 15.70
N VAL A 261 -7.78 14.95 16.96
CA VAL A 261 -8.45 14.28 18.10
C VAL A 261 -9.99 14.34 17.98
N GLY A 262 -10.62 13.16 17.93
CA GLY A 262 -12.08 12.98 17.84
C GLY A 262 -12.65 13.32 16.47
N TYR A 263 -11.84 13.28 15.40
CA TYR A 263 -12.29 13.57 14.05
C TYR A 263 -13.30 12.53 13.52
N ASP A 264 -13.12 11.27 13.89
CA ASP A 264 -13.89 10.10 13.45
C ASP A 264 -15.07 9.72 14.35
N ASP A 265 -15.48 10.62 15.26
CA ASP A 265 -16.75 10.49 15.99
C ASP A 265 -17.91 10.35 14.99
N LEU A 266 -18.68 9.25 15.06
CA LEU A 266 -19.76 8.96 14.10
C LEU A 266 -20.91 9.98 14.10
N SER A 267 -20.98 10.88 15.09
CA SER A 267 -21.89 12.04 15.07
C SER A 267 -21.36 13.20 14.20
N ASN A 268 -20.06 13.24 13.90
CA ASN A 268 -19.44 14.17 12.97
C ASN A 268 -19.83 13.84 11.52
N ASN A 269 -20.84 14.55 11.01
CA ASN A 269 -21.27 14.44 9.62
C ASN A 269 -20.81 15.65 8.78
N GLN A 270 -19.66 16.27 9.14
CA GLN A 270 -19.06 17.43 8.47
C GLN A 270 -17.53 17.25 8.30
N PRO A 271 -17.08 16.35 7.39
CA PRO A 271 -15.67 16.12 7.09
C PRO A 271 -14.89 17.40 6.72
N PHE A 272 -13.61 17.43 7.08
CA PHE A 272 -12.80 18.66 7.01
C PHE A 272 -12.46 19.03 5.57
N LEU A 273 -12.86 20.25 5.17
CA LEU A 273 -12.69 20.77 3.81
C LEU A 273 -13.36 19.96 2.68
N PHE A 274 -14.25 19.01 2.99
CA PHE A 274 -15.05 18.32 1.96
C PHE A 274 -15.99 19.29 1.25
N ARG A 275 -15.64 19.69 0.03
CA ARG A 275 -16.34 20.67 -0.80
C ARG A 275 -16.06 20.38 -2.27
N ASN A 276 -16.91 20.93 -3.13
CA ASN A 276 -16.81 20.91 -4.59
C ASN A 276 -16.90 19.51 -5.24
N MET A 277 -16.71 18.42 -4.49
CA MET A 277 -17.03 17.02 -4.85
C MET A 277 -18.55 16.66 -4.79
N GLY A 278 -19.45 17.64 -4.91
CA GLY A 278 -20.90 17.42 -4.75
C GLY A 278 -21.43 17.50 -3.31
N GLU A 279 -22.52 16.77 -3.03
CA GLU A 279 -23.10 16.64 -1.67
C GLU A 279 -22.53 15.38 -0.98
N ILE A 280 -22.39 15.41 0.35
CA ILE A 280 -21.95 14.24 1.13
C ILE A 280 -23.00 13.14 1.01
N ASP A 281 -22.60 11.93 0.60
CA ASP A 281 -23.49 10.79 0.52
C ASP A 281 -24.00 10.38 1.91
N THR A 282 -25.32 10.39 2.10
CA THR A 282 -25.98 10.10 3.38
C THR A 282 -26.54 8.67 3.49
N ARG A 283 -26.08 7.70 2.68
CA ARG A 283 -26.44 6.28 2.81
C ARG A 283 -25.90 5.68 4.12
N LEU A 284 -24.71 6.12 4.54
CA LEU A 284 -24.05 5.78 5.81
C LEU A 284 -23.59 7.07 6.54
N PRO A 285 -23.25 7.02 7.85
CA PRO A 285 -22.62 8.15 8.55
C PRO A 285 -21.28 8.52 7.92
N ALA A 286 -20.96 9.82 7.84
CA ALA A 286 -19.78 10.30 7.11
C ALA A 286 -18.46 9.62 7.54
N MET A 287 -18.24 9.49 8.85
CA MET A 287 -17.04 8.87 9.45
C MET A 287 -17.18 7.38 9.75
N LEU A 288 -18.23 6.70 9.25
CA LEU A 288 -18.28 5.25 9.36
C LEU A 288 -17.14 4.64 8.53
N ARG A 289 -16.38 3.73 9.12
CA ARG A 289 -15.34 2.98 8.41
C ARG A 289 -15.99 1.97 7.47
N VAL A 290 -15.42 1.83 6.28
CA VAL A 290 -15.79 0.82 5.30
C VAL A 290 -14.51 0.17 4.77
N ALA A 291 -14.54 -1.15 4.63
CA ALA A 291 -13.59 -1.84 3.76
C ALA A 291 -14.11 -1.68 2.32
N GLY A 292 -13.42 -0.89 1.50
CA GLY A 292 -13.72 -0.68 0.10
C GLY A 292 -13.01 -1.71 -0.78
N VAL A 293 -13.71 -2.26 -1.77
CA VAL A 293 -13.18 -3.20 -2.76
C VAL A 293 -13.58 -2.72 -4.17
N ASN A 294 -12.66 -2.81 -5.13
CA ASN A 294 -12.91 -2.52 -6.55
C ASN A 294 -12.51 -3.72 -7.42
N VAL A 295 -13.36 -4.11 -8.36
CA VAL A 295 -13.17 -5.24 -9.28
C VAL A 295 -13.68 -4.84 -10.66
N ASP A 296 -12.79 -4.82 -11.66
CA ASP A 296 -13.06 -4.39 -13.04
C ASP A 296 -13.82 -3.05 -13.16
N GLY A 297 -13.50 -2.09 -12.28
CA GLY A 297 -14.13 -0.76 -12.24
C GLY A 297 -15.49 -0.70 -11.53
N ALA A 298 -16.06 -1.83 -11.13
CA ALA A 298 -17.18 -1.87 -10.19
C ALA A 298 -16.64 -1.77 -8.74
N SER A 299 -17.39 -1.14 -7.85
CA SER A 299 -16.94 -0.86 -6.47
C SER A 299 -18.01 -1.20 -5.42
N ILE A 300 -17.60 -1.78 -4.30
CA ILE A 300 -18.47 -2.09 -3.16
C ILE A 300 -17.84 -1.67 -1.83
N ALA A 301 -18.66 -1.19 -0.91
CA ALA A 301 -18.30 -0.89 0.47
C ALA A 301 -18.89 -1.92 1.44
N TYR A 302 -18.05 -2.49 2.30
CA TYR A 302 -18.45 -3.34 3.43
C TYR A 302 -18.40 -2.52 4.73
N PRO A 303 -19.54 -2.18 5.36
CA PRO A 303 -19.57 -1.36 6.56
C PRO A 303 -18.91 -2.03 7.78
N TYR A 304 -18.07 -1.30 8.52
CA TYR A 304 -17.39 -1.81 9.71
C TYR A 304 -18.35 -2.23 10.84
N ASP A 305 -19.53 -1.62 10.95
CA ASP A 305 -20.53 -2.01 11.94
C ASP A 305 -21.16 -3.37 11.61
N LEU A 306 -21.39 -3.68 10.33
CA LEU A 306 -21.82 -5.00 9.88
C LEU A 306 -20.70 -6.04 9.95
N LEU A 307 -19.46 -5.68 9.59
CA LEU A 307 -18.28 -6.55 9.75
C LEU A 307 -18.05 -6.93 11.23
N ALA A 308 -18.25 -5.99 12.16
CA ALA A 308 -18.16 -6.23 13.60
C ALA A 308 -19.32 -7.06 14.19
N GLU A 309 -20.45 -7.18 13.47
CA GLU A 309 -21.56 -8.07 13.87
C GLU A 309 -21.42 -9.49 13.31
N GLU A 310 -20.93 -9.67 12.08
CA GLU A 310 -20.81 -10.98 11.41
C GLU A 310 -19.43 -11.66 11.58
N LEU A 311 -18.35 -10.88 11.78
CA LEU A 311 -16.93 -11.26 11.89
C LEU A 311 -16.30 -11.96 10.66
N VAL A 312 -17.09 -12.66 9.85
CA VAL A 312 -16.72 -13.18 8.52
C VAL A 312 -17.82 -12.87 7.53
N ILE A 313 -17.50 -12.13 6.46
CA ILE A 313 -18.38 -11.92 5.32
C ILE A 313 -17.82 -12.69 4.12
N GLN A 314 -18.69 -13.43 3.42
CA GLN A 314 -18.35 -14.17 2.19
C GLN A 314 -19.30 -13.71 1.09
N ASP A 315 -18.75 -13.27 -0.03
CA ASP A 315 -19.49 -12.62 -1.11
C ASP A 315 -18.89 -12.95 -2.49
N THR A 316 -19.65 -12.68 -3.55
CA THR A 316 -19.19 -12.82 -4.94
C THR A 316 -19.47 -11.51 -5.69
N PHE A 317 -18.57 -10.54 -5.55
CA PHE A 317 -18.70 -9.23 -6.17
C PHE A 317 -18.10 -9.19 -7.57
N ASN A 318 -18.86 -8.67 -8.55
CA ASN A 318 -18.56 -8.63 -9.98
C ASN A 318 -18.07 -9.96 -10.62
N GLY A 319 -18.29 -11.10 -9.96
CA GLY A 319 -17.83 -12.43 -10.40
C GLY A 319 -16.54 -12.93 -9.74
N GLN A 320 -15.84 -12.08 -8.98
CA GLN A 320 -14.75 -12.49 -8.09
C GLN A 320 -15.33 -12.95 -6.74
N ASN A 321 -14.80 -14.02 -6.16
CA ASN A 321 -15.12 -14.40 -4.79
C ASN A 321 -14.28 -13.56 -3.82
N VAL A 322 -14.90 -13.05 -2.76
CA VAL A 322 -14.18 -12.34 -1.70
C VAL A 322 -14.58 -12.90 -0.34
N VAL A 323 -13.61 -13.03 0.54
CA VAL A 323 -13.84 -13.23 1.98
C VAL A 323 -13.25 -12.06 2.75
N LEU A 324 -14.04 -11.50 3.65
CA LEU A 324 -13.62 -10.47 4.58
C LEU A 324 -13.55 -11.07 5.98
N PHE A 325 -12.42 -10.88 6.64
CA PHE A 325 -12.20 -11.18 8.05
C PHE A 325 -12.25 -9.88 8.85
N PHE A 326 -12.82 -9.94 10.06
CA PHE A 326 -12.83 -8.82 11.00
C PHE A 326 -12.44 -9.27 12.40
N ALA A 327 -11.63 -8.47 13.09
CA ALA A 327 -11.23 -8.69 14.48
C ALA A 327 -11.23 -7.38 15.27
N PHE A 328 -11.38 -7.49 16.60
CA PHE A 328 -11.19 -6.37 17.51
C PHE A 328 -9.70 -6.20 17.90
N GLY A 329 -9.41 -5.32 18.87
CA GLY A 329 -8.06 -5.05 19.35
C GLY A 329 -7.27 -4.01 18.54
N THR A 330 -7.90 -3.25 17.64
CA THR A 330 -7.23 -2.22 16.84
C THR A 330 -7.80 -0.84 17.20
N ASN A 331 -6.99 0.01 17.84
CA ASN A 331 -7.41 1.34 18.29
C ASN A 331 -7.60 2.32 17.12
N SER A 332 -8.53 3.26 17.25
CA SER A 332 -8.59 4.41 16.35
C SER A 332 -7.31 5.25 16.40
N ALA A 333 -6.73 5.53 15.23
CA ALA A 333 -5.66 6.51 15.10
C ALA A 333 -6.09 7.95 15.46
N LEU A 334 -7.39 8.24 15.47
CA LEU A 334 -7.93 9.60 15.48
C LEU A 334 -8.80 9.93 16.72
N GLY A 335 -9.42 8.95 17.38
CA GLY A 335 -10.38 9.18 18.46
C GLY A 335 -9.80 9.91 19.69
N ALA A 336 -8.59 9.53 20.11
CA ALA A 336 -7.93 10.10 21.28
C ALA A 336 -6.63 10.87 20.98
N GLN A 337 -6.16 11.67 21.95
CA GLN A 337 -4.90 12.40 21.84
C GLN A 337 -3.66 11.49 21.84
N ARG A 338 -3.74 10.30 22.45
CA ARG A 338 -2.74 9.24 22.27
C ARG A 338 -3.44 8.03 21.68
N ILE A 339 -2.88 7.46 20.62
CA ILE A 339 -3.50 6.38 19.86
C ILE A 339 -3.65 5.13 20.74
N ALA A 340 -2.62 4.78 21.53
CA ALA A 340 -2.67 3.76 22.59
C ALA A 340 -3.80 3.93 23.65
N ASN A 341 -4.49 5.08 23.70
CA ASN A 341 -5.59 5.35 24.63
C ASN A 341 -6.94 5.59 23.92
N ALA A 342 -7.01 5.41 22.60
CA ALA A 342 -8.26 5.51 21.85
C ALA A 342 -9.15 4.28 22.06
N GLU A 343 -10.41 4.41 21.67
CA GLU A 343 -11.34 3.30 21.52
C GLU A 343 -10.91 2.31 20.43
N ASP A 344 -11.32 1.05 20.63
CA ASP A 344 -11.17 -0.02 19.67
C ASP A 344 -12.20 0.16 18.53
N VAL A 345 -11.73 0.09 17.30
CA VAL A 345 -12.53 0.18 16.07
C VAL A 345 -12.43 -1.09 15.22
N GLY A 346 -11.64 -2.07 15.66
CA GLY A 346 -11.30 -3.28 14.93
C GLY A 346 -10.56 -3.03 13.62
N ALA A 347 -10.29 -4.11 12.90
CA ALA A 347 -9.62 -4.13 11.62
C ALA A 347 -10.27 -5.15 10.69
N ALA A 348 -10.37 -4.80 9.40
CA ALA A 348 -10.86 -5.66 8.34
C ALA A 348 -9.70 -6.06 7.41
N THR A 349 -9.79 -7.24 6.81
CA THR A 349 -8.87 -7.71 5.76
C THR A 349 -9.63 -8.52 4.72
N VAL A 350 -9.21 -8.46 3.46
CA VAL A 350 -9.95 -9.03 2.32
C VAL A 350 -9.07 -9.94 1.48
N PHE A 351 -9.56 -11.13 1.17
CA PHE A 351 -8.82 -12.17 0.45
C PHE A 351 -9.68 -12.83 -0.64
N ASP A 352 -9.01 -13.43 -1.62
CA ASP A 352 -9.63 -14.46 -2.45
C ASP A 352 -9.67 -15.79 -1.65
N PRO A 353 -10.85 -16.39 -1.43
CA PRO A 353 -10.97 -17.68 -0.75
C PRO A 353 -10.55 -18.89 -1.61
N ASN A 354 -10.13 -18.71 -2.86
CA ASN A 354 -9.67 -19.78 -3.75
C ASN A 354 -8.18 -20.14 -3.50
N LEU A 355 -7.94 -21.19 -2.71
CA LEU A 355 -6.59 -21.71 -2.46
C LEU A 355 -6.36 -23.06 -3.15
N ASN A 356 -5.21 -23.24 -3.80
CA ASN A 356 -4.80 -24.49 -4.46
C ASN A 356 -5.86 -25.12 -5.42
N GLY A 357 -6.73 -24.29 -6.00
CA GLY A 357 -7.82 -24.72 -6.90
C GLY A 357 -9.13 -25.11 -6.19
N GLN A 358 -9.27 -24.81 -4.90
CA GLN A 358 -10.47 -25.03 -4.09
C GLN A 358 -10.92 -23.72 -3.44
N THR A 359 -12.18 -23.34 -3.64
CA THR A 359 -12.81 -22.27 -2.84
C THR A 359 -13.04 -22.79 -1.43
N LEU A 360 -12.42 -22.15 -0.44
CA LEU A 360 -12.66 -22.37 0.98
C LEU A 360 -13.88 -21.57 1.45
N THR A 361 -14.54 -22.02 2.51
CA THR A 361 -15.66 -21.31 3.14
C THR A 361 -15.42 -21.16 4.64
N PHE A 362 -15.50 -19.92 5.12
CA PHE A 362 -14.97 -19.54 6.43
C PHE A 362 -16.04 -19.30 7.49
N SER A 363 -15.64 -19.38 8.75
CA SER A 363 -16.45 -19.04 9.93
C SER A 363 -15.56 -18.49 11.05
N PRO A 364 -16.09 -17.68 11.98
CA PRO A 364 -15.33 -17.22 13.15
C PRO A 364 -14.92 -18.40 14.05
N GLY A 365 -13.69 -18.35 14.58
CA GLY A 365 -13.14 -19.35 15.49
C GLY A 365 -13.60 -19.21 16.95
N ASP A 366 -13.01 -20.02 17.84
CA ASP A 366 -13.27 -19.97 19.29
C ASP A 366 -12.66 -18.74 20.00
N GLU A 367 -11.74 -18.02 19.33
CA GLU A 367 -11.08 -16.79 19.81
C GLU A 367 -11.19 -15.67 18.77
N ASP A 368 -11.19 -14.41 19.21
CA ASP A 368 -11.22 -13.24 18.31
C ASP A 368 -9.96 -13.17 17.43
N GLY A 369 -10.12 -12.69 16.18
CA GLY A 369 -9.06 -12.72 15.17
C GLY A 369 -8.65 -14.12 14.69
N ARG A 370 -9.44 -15.16 15.01
CA ARG A 370 -9.32 -16.52 14.44
C ARG A 370 -10.48 -16.83 13.51
N PHE A 371 -10.15 -17.48 12.41
CA PHE A 371 -11.11 -17.90 11.38
C PHE A 371 -10.85 -19.37 11.05
N VAL A 372 -11.90 -20.12 10.71
CA VAL A 372 -11.80 -21.57 10.45
C VAL A 372 -12.51 -21.90 9.14
N ASP A 373 -11.81 -22.58 8.22
CA ASP A 373 -12.41 -23.09 6.99
C ASP A 373 -13.22 -24.38 7.23
N ALA A 374 -14.32 -24.56 6.50
CA ALA A 374 -15.22 -25.70 6.67
C ALA A 374 -14.73 -26.98 5.94
N GLU A 375 -13.78 -26.83 5.03
CA GLU A 375 -13.30 -27.85 4.11
C GLU A 375 -12.25 -28.78 4.74
N THR A 376 -11.35 -28.22 5.52
CA THR A 376 -10.25 -28.90 6.25
C THR A 376 -10.35 -28.70 7.76
N GLY A 377 -10.93 -27.59 8.22
CA GLY A 377 -10.92 -27.20 9.64
C GLY A 377 -9.60 -26.58 10.08
N THR A 378 -8.84 -25.99 9.15
CA THR A 378 -7.62 -25.24 9.48
C THR A 378 -7.99 -23.89 10.11
N THR A 379 -7.22 -23.47 11.11
CA THR A 379 -7.36 -22.17 11.77
C THR A 379 -6.44 -21.16 11.09
N TRP A 380 -6.98 -19.96 10.86
CA TRP A 380 -6.36 -18.85 10.14
C TRP A 380 -6.30 -17.61 11.04
N ASN A 381 -5.32 -16.73 10.80
CA ASN A 381 -5.21 -15.42 11.45
C ASN A 381 -5.79 -14.29 10.57
N LEU A 382 -5.87 -13.08 11.13
CA LEU A 382 -6.40 -11.89 10.45
C LEU A 382 -5.64 -11.50 9.16
N LEU A 383 -4.36 -11.86 9.01
CA LEU A 383 -3.59 -11.56 7.78
C LEU A 383 -3.72 -12.64 6.70
N GLY A 384 -4.54 -13.68 6.91
CA GLY A 384 -4.83 -14.71 5.92
C GLY A 384 -3.83 -15.87 5.92
N GLN A 385 -3.02 -16.02 6.98
CA GLN A 385 -2.11 -17.14 7.17
C GLN A 385 -2.82 -18.29 7.89
N ALA A 386 -2.59 -19.53 7.44
CA ALA A 386 -3.00 -20.74 8.16
C ALA A 386 -2.00 -21.10 9.27
N ILE A 387 -2.50 -21.17 10.52
CA ILE A 387 -1.68 -21.30 11.73
C ILE A 387 -1.80 -22.63 12.49
N GLU A 388 -2.88 -23.39 12.29
CA GLU A 388 -3.04 -24.76 12.86
C GLU A 388 -4.04 -25.57 12.02
N GLY A 389 -3.61 -26.64 11.34
CA GLY A 389 -4.53 -27.52 10.59
C GLY A 389 -3.88 -28.37 9.50
N GLU A 390 -4.64 -28.68 8.44
CA GLU A 390 -4.13 -29.40 7.25
C GLU A 390 -3.38 -28.45 6.29
N LEU A 391 -3.72 -27.17 6.31
CA LEU A 391 -3.16 -26.11 5.46
C LEU A 391 -2.12 -25.24 6.19
N GLU A 392 -1.61 -25.65 7.35
CA GLU A 392 -0.65 -24.89 8.18
C GLU A 392 0.57 -24.41 7.35
N GLY A 393 0.77 -23.10 7.29
CA GLY A 393 1.81 -22.43 6.49
C GLY A 393 1.39 -21.96 5.10
N GLU A 394 0.16 -22.23 4.65
CA GLU A 394 -0.41 -21.62 3.45
C GLU A 394 -0.92 -20.18 3.73
N GLN A 395 -1.03 -19.37 2.69
CA GLN A 395 -1.46 -17.97 2.73
C GLN A 395 -2.59 -17.74 1.71
N LEU A 396 -3.64 -17.02 2.10
CA LEU A 396 -4.68 -16.56 1.17
C LEU A 396 -4.18 -15.38 0.33
N GLU A 397 -4.53 -15.33 -0.95
CA GLU A 397 -4.22 -14.18 -1.81
C GLU A 397 -4.98 -12.94 -1.32
N ARG A 398 -4.23 -11.91 -0.89
CA ARG A 398 -4.82 -10.66 -0.42
C ARG A 398 -5.24 -9.80 -1.60
N LEU A 399 -6.50 -9.37 -1.58
CA LEU A 399 -7.05 -8.51 -2.63
C LEU A 399 -6.75 -7.04 -2.36
N LEU A 400 -6.86 -6.22 -3.41
CA LEU A 400 -6.77 -4.77 -3.26
C LEU A 400 -8.03 -4.24 -2.56
N SER A 401 -7.95 -4.18 -1.23
CA SER A 401 -8.98 -3.61 -0.34
C SER A 401 -8.43 -2.43 0.44
N THR A 402 -9.31 -1.51 0.83
CA THR A 402 -8.91 -0.18 1.28
C THR A 402 -9.81 0.34 2.41
N ASP A 403 -9.23 0.68 3.56
CA ASP A 403 -10.00 1.12 4.74
C ASP A 403 -10.23 2.62 4.75
N HIS A 404 -11.49 3.04 4.61
CA HIS A 404 -11.86 4.43 4.39
C HIS A 404 -12.99 4.91 5.29
N PHE A 405 -13.07 6.23 5.50
CA PHE A 405 -14.33 6.85 5.91
C PHE A 405 -15.30 6.92 4.72
N TRP A 406 -16.55 6.52 4.94
CA TRP A 406 -17.60 6.46 3.93
C TRP A 406 -17.70 7.73 3.07
N PHE A 407 -17.60 8.92 3.67
CA PHE A 407 -17.71 10.18 2.93
C PHE A 407 -16.67 10.33 1.81
N SER A 408 -15.48 9.73 2.00
CA SER A 408 -14.38 9.78 1.04
C SER A 408 -14.54 8.69 -0.02
N TRP A 409 -14.82 7.44 0.39
CA TRP A 409 -15.12 6.34 -0.53
C TRP A 409 -16.25 6.69 -1.51
N ALA A 410 -17.38 7.18 -1.01
CA ALA A 410 -18.52 7.57 -1.84
C ALA A 410 -18.28 8.83 -2.69
N ALA A 411 -17.20 9.58 -2.47
CA ALA A 411 -16.83 10.73 -3.30
C ALA A 411 -15.97 10.35 -4.51
N PHE A 412 -15.15 9.31 -4.38
CA PHE A 412 -14.36 8.74 -5.49
C PHE A 412 -15.13 7.63 -6.22
N PHE A 413 -15.99 6.90 -5.52
CA PHE A 413 -16.84 5.82 -6.04
C PHE A 413 -18.34 6.08 -5.77
N PRO A 414 -18.96 7.10 -6.40
CA PRO A 414 -20.35 7.48 -6.10
C PRO A 414 -21.38 6.37 -6.40
N GLU A 415 -21.17 5.63 -7.50
CA GLU A 415 -22.02 4.49 -7.90
C GLU A 415 -21.71 3.20 -7.10
N THR A 416 -20.91 3.26 -6.04
CA THR A 416 -20.56 2.08 -5.23
C THR A 416 -21.79 1.38 -4.65
N ASP A 417 -21.82 0.05 -4.73
CA ASP A 417 -22.74 -0.75 -3.95
C ASP A 417 -22.35 -0.69 -2.45
N ILE A 418 -23.32 -0.96 -1.58
CA ILE A 418 -23.10 -1.11 -0.14
C ILE A 418 -23.57 -2.51 0.23
N TYR A 419 -22.67 -3.32 0.80
CA TYR A 419 -23.01 -4.68 1.21
C TYR A 419 -24.07 -4.67 2.32
N SER A 420 -25.03 -5.60 2.21
CA SER A 420 -26.07 -5.83 3.22
C SER A 420 -26.39 -7.31 3.35
N ALA A 421 -26.45 -7.82 4.58
CA ALA A 421 -26.91 -9.18 4.84
C ALA A 421 -28.36 -9.41 4.36
N ASN A 422 -28.67 -10.63 3.92
CA ASN A 422 -29.94 -11.04 3.27
C ASN A 422 -30.94 -11.71 4.22
#